data_AF-A0A0J5JXI2-F1
#
_entry.id   AF-A0A0J5JXI2-F1
#
_cell.length_a   1.000
_cell.length_b   1.000
_cell.length_c   1.000
_cell.angle_alpha   90.00
_cell.angle_beta   90.00
_cell.angle_gamma   90.00
#
_symmetry.space_group_name_H-M   'P 1'
#
loop_
_entity.id
_entity.type
_entity.pdbx_description
1 polymer ?
#
loop_
_entity_poly.entity_id
_entity_poly.type
_entity_poly.pdbx_seq_one_letter_code
_entity_poly.pdbx_strand_id
1 'polypeptide(L)'
;MSTEIKIKQSDIEQVLTQIKSSSEALTSSFPTTIGSGNRLDVVNRLNEINRTLEQLTENYKALLLHNEEMTRQSVQQMVEKDRQISSNIQLR
;
A
#
# COMPACT_ATOMS: atom_id res chain seq x y z
N MET A 1 -21.06 23.68 6.82
CA MET A 1 -20.30 22.74 7.68
C MET A 1 -18.87 22.73 7.15
N SER A 2 -17.96 23.46 7.80
CA SER A 2 -16.53 23.40 7.45
C SER A 2 -15.98 22.13 8.08
N THR A 3 -15.63 21.13 7.28
CA THR A 3 -14.87 19.96 7.74
C THR A 3 -13.46 20.42 8.05
N GLU A 4 -13.18 20.66 9.33
CA GLU A 4 -11.84 20.96 9.84
C GLU A 4 -10.93 19.74 9.60
N ILE A 5 -9.78 19.97 8.97
CA ILE A 5 -8.80 18.92 8.72
C ILE A 5 -7.81 18.91 9.89
N LYS A 6 -7.85 17.87 10.71
CA LYS A 6 -6.91 17.66 11.84
C LYS A 6 -5.87 16.62 11.47
N ILE A 7 -4.60 17.01 11.49
CA ILE A 7 -3.47 16.12 11.19
C ILE A 7 -2.77 15.75 12.49
N LYS A 8 -2.78 14.46 12.83
CA LYS A 8 -1.93 13.89 13.88
C LYS A 8 -0.82 13.08 13.23
N GLN A 9 0.34 13.72 13.03
CA GLN A 9 1.43 13.13 12.27
C GLN A 9 1.90 11.79 12.85
N SER A 10 1.98 11.66 14.17
CA SER A 10 2.36 10.42 14.86
C SER A 10 1.45 9.24 14.51
N ASP A 11 0.14 9.47 14.56
CA ASP A 11 -0.87 8.43 14.36
C ASP A 11 -0.85 7.97 12.90
N ILE A 12 -0.69 8.93 11.97
CA ILE A 12 -0.61 8.64 10.55
C ILE A 12 0.68 7.87 10.22
N GLU A 13 1.83 8.32 10.74
CA GLU A 13 3.11 7.63 10.54
C GLU A 13 3.10 6.19 11.06
N GLN A 14 2.47 5.95 12.21
CA GLN A 14 2.30 4.60 12.74
C GLN A 14 1.49 3.71 11.81
N VAL A 15 0.35 4.21 11.31
CA VAL A 15 -0.52 3.44 10.39
C VAL A 15 0.17 3.19 9.05
N LEU A 16 0.85 4.20 8.49
CA LEU A 16 1.59 4.07 7.24
C LEU A 16 2.73 3.05 7.36
N THR A 17 3.46 3.09 8.47
CA THR A 17 4.52 2.10 8.76
C THR A 17 3.95 0.69 8.87
N GLN A 18 2.78 0.52 9.48
CA GLN A 18 2.09 -0.77 9.55
C GLN A 18 1.63 -1.27 8.17
N ILE A 19 1.11 -0.38 7.32
CA ILE A 19 0.71 -0.73 5.95
C ILE A 19 1.93 -1.19 5.16
N LYS A 20 3.04 -0.45 5.24
CA LYS A 20 4.28 -0.80 4.56
C LYS A 20 4.81 -2.17 5.00
N SER A 21 4.95 -2.38 6.31
CA SER A 21 5.47 -3.66 6.84
C SER A 21 4.56 -4.85 6.48
N SER A 22 3.25 -4.66 6.56
CA SER A 22 2.27 -5.70 6.23
C SER A 22 2.26 -6.01 4.73
N SER A 23 2.44 -5.00 3.88
CA SER A 23 2.55 -5.16 2.43
C SER A 23 3.84 -5.84 2.03
N GLU A 24 4.96 -5.51 2.67
CA GLU A 24 6.26 -6.15 2.44
C GLU A 24 6.25 -7.63 2.87
N ALA A 25 5.58 -7.94 3.99
CA ALA A 25 5.41 -9.31 4.50
C ALA A 25 4.46 -10.17 3.66
N LEU A 26 3.66 -9.56 2.77
CA LEU A 26 2.80 -10.30 1.84
C LEU A 26 3.70 -11.00 0.80
N THR A 27 3.74 -12.33 0.87
CA THR A 27 4.44 -13.20 -0.06
C THR A 27 3.48 -13.75 -1.10
N SER A 28 3.82 -13.63 -2.39
CA SER A 28 3.11 -14.31 -3.47
C SER A 28 3.88 -15.55 -3.90
N SER A 29 3.86 -16.62 -3.10
CA SER A 29 4.40 -17.91 -3.53
C SER A 29 3.28 -18.91 -3.69
N PHE A 30 2.77 -18.98 -4.91
CA PHE A 30 1.78 -19.99 -5.27
C PHE A 30 2.46 -21.11 -6.09
N PRO A 31 2.16 -22.39 -5.81
CA PRO A 31 2.71 -23.49 -6.58
C PRO A 31 2.16 -23.44 -8.02
N THR A 32 3.04 -23.18 -8.98
CA THR A 32 2.67 -23.04 -10.41
C THR A 32 2.77 -24.34 -11.22
N THR A 33 3.21 -25.42 -10.57
CA THR A 33 3.44 -26.73 -11.21
C THR A 33 2.82 -27.86 -10.39
N ILE A 34 1.52 -27.74 -10.10
CA ILE A 34 0.78 -28.86 -9.49
C ILE A 34 0.55 -29.92 -10.56
N GLY A 35 0.83 -31.19 -10.24
CA GLY A 35 0.48 -32.34 -11.10
C GLY A 35 1.38 -32.52 -12.33
N SER A 36 2.70 -32.57 -12.13
CA SER A 36 3.67 -32.93 -13.19
C SER A 36 3.23 -34.20 -13.94
N GLY A 37 2.92 -34.07 -15.24
CA GLY A 37 2.45 -35.17 -16.09
C GLY A 37 0.93 -35.39 -16.14
N ASN A 38 0.15 -34.64 -15.37
CA ASN A 38 -1.31 -34.73 -15.38
C ASN A 38 -1.91 -33.81 -16.47
N ARG A 39 -2.64 -34.40 -17.44
CA ARG A 39 -3.28 -33.69 -18.55
C ARG A 39 -4.74 -33.32 -18.30
N LEU A 40 -5.23 -33.47 -17.06
CA LEU A 40 -6.58 -33.05 -16.72
C LEU A 40 -6.68 -31.52 -16.79
N ASP A 41 -7.69 -31.03 -17.51
CA ASP A 41 -7.98 -29.59 -17.65
C ASP A 41 -8.11 -28.88 -16.30
N VAL A 42 -8.54 -29.60 -15.26
CA VAL A 42 -8.63 -29.11 -13.88
C VAL A 42 -7.26 -28.71 -13.32
N VAL A 43 -6.20 -29.46 -13.62
CA VAL A 43 -4.83 -29.17 -13.17
C VAL A 43 -4.29 -27.94 -13.89
N ASN A 44 -4.54 -27.82 -15.19
CA ASN A 44 -4.19 -26.63 -15.96
C ASN A 44 -4.91 -25.39 -15.42
N ARG A 45 -6.22 -25.51 -15.16
CA ARG A 45 -7.01 -24.40 -14.61
C ARG A 45 -6.56 -23.99 -13.22
N LEU A 46 -6.15 -24.95 -12.39
CA LEU A 46 -5.59 -24.67 -11.06
C LEU A 46 -4.26 -23.91 -11.16
N ASN A 47 -3.38 -24.31 -12.08
CA ASN A 47 -2.11 -23.61 -12.31
C ASN A 47 -2.34 -22.19 -12.89
N GLU A 48 -3.35 -22.00 -13.75
CA GLU A 48 -3.76 -20.67 -14.23
C GLU A 48 -4.25 -19.78 -13.07
N ILE A 49 -5.15 -20.30 -12.23
CA ILE A 49 -5.66 -19.57 -11.06
C ILE A 49 -4.52 -19.17 -10.13
N ASN A 50 -3.59 -20.08 -9.85
CA ASN A 50 -2.43 -19.80 -8.99
C ASN A 50 -1.58 -18.66 -9.56
N ARG A 51 -1.32 -18.63 -10.88
CA ARG A 51 -0.61 -17.53 -11.53
C ARG A 51 -1.38 -16.21 -11.45
N THR A 52 -2.70 -16.25 -11.67
CA THR A 52 -3.53 -15.04 -11.56
C THR A 52 -3.56 -14.51 -10.13
N LEU A 53 -3.62 -15.38 -9.12
CA LEU A 53 -3.55 -14.99 -7.72
C LEU A 53 -2.19 -14.40 -7.35
N GLU A 54 -1.11 -14.97 -7.87
CA GLU A 54 0.25 -14.44 -7.70
C GLU A 54 0.36 -13.02 -8.25
N GLN A 55 -0.07 -12.82 -9.50
CA GLN A 55 -0.09 -11.50 -10.14
C GLN A 55 -1.00 -10.50 -9.42
N LEU A 56 -2.19 -10.93 -9.00
CA LEU A 56 -3.10 -10.09 -8.24
C LEU A 56 -2.50 -9.64 -6.91
N THR A 57 -1.82 -10.56 -6.22
CA THR A 57 -1.18 -10.30 -4.93
C THR A 57 -0.04 -9.29 -5.08
N GLU A 58 0.80 -9.44 -6.12
CA GLU A 58 1.87 -8.47 -6.40
C GLU A 58 1.33 -7.10 -6.80
N ASN A 59 0.30 -7.05 -7.65
CA ASN A 59 -0.33 -5.79 -8.04
C ASN A 59 -0.97 -5.08 -6.84
N TYR A 60 -1.62 -5.84 -5.96
CA TYR A 60 -2.23 -5.29 -4.75
C TYR A 60 -1.17 -4.76 -3.77
N LYS A 61 -0.07 -5.50 -3.60
CA LYS A 61 1.09 -5.07 -2.81
C LYS A 61 1.68 -3.76 -3.35
N ALA A 62 1.89 -3.66 -4.67
CA ALA A 62 2.39 -2.45 -5.30
C ALA A 62 1.45 -1.26 -5.09
N LEU A 63 0.13 -1.47 -5.20
CA LEU A 63 -0.86 -0.44 -4.94
C LEU A 63 -0.85 0.05 -3.49
N LEU A 64 -0.74 -0.87 -2.52
CA LEU A 64 -0.66 -0.50 -1.10
C LEU A 64 0.58 0.34 -0.78
N LEU A 65 1.74 -0.06 -1.32
CA LEU A 65 2.98 0.70 -1.15
C LEU A 65 2.90 2.07 -1.81
N HIS A 66 2.31 2.16 -3.00
CA HIS A 66 2.12 3.45 -3.67
C HIS A 66 1.19 4.39 -2.88
N ASN A 67 0.08 3.86 -2.36
CA ASN A 67 -0.85 4.64 -1.54
C ASN A 67 -0.21 5.10 -0.22
N GLU A 68 0.61 4.25 0.40
CA GLU A 68 1.38 4.59 1.60
C GLU A 68 2.32 5.77 1.31
N GLU A 69 3.10 5.69 0.24
CA GLU A 69 4.03 6.74 -0.17
C GLU A 69 3.31 8.06 -0.50
N MET A 70 2.25 8.02 -1.30
CA MET A 70 1.48 9.22 -1.65
C MET A 70 0.85 9.87 -0.42
N THR A 71 0.35 9.08 0.52
CA THR A 71 -0.24 9.59 1.76
C THR A 71 0.83 10.25 2.63
N ARG A 72 2.00 9.61 2.77
CA ARG A 72 3.15 10.16 3.50
C ARG A 72 3.58 11.52 2.94
N GLN A 73 3.73 11.61 1.62
CA GLN A 73 4.09 12.87 0.94
C GLN A 73 3.03 13.96 1.14
N SER A 74 1.75 13.61 1.04
CA SER A 74 0.64 14.55 1.24
C SER A 74 0.64 15.14 2.66
N VAL A 75 0.84 14.28 3.68
CA VAL A 75 0.94 14.72 5.08
C VAL A 75 2.13 15.64 5.29
N GLN A 76 3.31 15.29 4.75
CA GLN A 76 4.50 16.13 4.82
C GLN A 76 4.27 17.50 4.19
N GLN A 77 3.65 17.56 3.02
CA GLN A 77 3.32 18.83 2.36
C GLN A 77 2.35 19.69 3.19
N MET A 78 1.34 19.07 3.82
CA MET A 78 0.41 19.81 4.67
C MET A 78 1.10 20.38 5.92
N VAL A 79 1.94 19.59 6.58
CA VAL A 79 2.72 20.02 7.76
C VAL A 79 3.69 21.15 7.40
N GLU A 80 4.38 21.04 6.26
CA GLU A 80 5.30 22.07 5.80
C GLU A 80 4.56 23.38 5.47
N LYS A 81 3.41 23.29 4.79
CA LYS A 81 2.59 24.49 4.53
C LYS A 81 2.07 25.14 5.80
N ASP A 82 1.64 24.36 6.78
CA ASP A 82 1.19 24.88 8.08
C ASP A 82 2.34 25.61 8.81
N ARG A 83 3.55 25.02 8.80
CA ARG A 83 4.76 25.64 9.35
C ARG A 83 5.11 26.95 8.65
N GLN A 84 5.02 27.00 7.32
CA GLN A 84 5.26 28.22 6.54
C GLN A 84 4.26 29.32 6.87
N ILE A 85 2.96 28.98 6.98
CA ILE A 85 1.92 29.94 7.37
C ILE A 85 2.17 30.46 8.79
N SER A 86 2.46 29.57 9.73
CA SER A 86 2.76 29.93 11.13
C SER A 86 3.96 30.88 11.24
N SER A 87 5.06 30.61 10.51
CA SER A 87 6.24 31.49 10.43
C SER A 87 5.88 32.88 9.91
N ASN A 88 5.10 32.96 8.83
CA ASN A 88 4.66 34.24 8.26
C ASN A 88 3.74 35.04 9.21
N ILE A 89 2.96 34.37 10.06
CA ILE A 89 2.14 35.02 11.09
C ILE A 89 3.02 35.57 12.22
N GLN A 90 4.04 34.82 12.66
CA GLN A 90 4.95 35.25 13.74
C GLN A 90 5.88 36.42 13.34
N LEU A 91 6.15 36.58 12.04
CA LEU A 91 6.97 37.66 11.50
C LEU A 91 6.21 38.98 11.29
N ARG A 92 4.88 38.99 11.46
CA ARG A 92 4.02 40.18 11.42
C ARG A 92 3.78 40.75 12.81
#